data_AF-A0A9D5AJT0-F1
#
_entry.id   AF-A0A9D5AJT0-F1
#
_cell.length_a   1.000
_cell.length_b   1.000
_cell.length_c   1.000
_cell.angle_alpha   90.00
_cell.angle_beta   90.00
_cell.angle_gamma   90.00
#
_symmetry.space_group_name_H-M   'P 1'
#
loop_
_entity.id
_entity.type
_entity.pdbx_description
1 polymer ?
#
loop_
_entity_poly.entity_id
_entity_poly.type
_entity_poly.pdbx_seq_one_letter_code
_entity_poly.pdbx_strand_id
1 'polypeptide(L)'
;MDVLCSDKTGTLTLNKLTVDKEMIEVFAKGVGKDLVVLMAARASRMVNQDAIDCAIVSMLADPKEARAGIKEVHFLPFNPTDKRTALTYIDGAGNMHRVSKGAPE
;
A
#
# COMPACT_ATOMS: atom_id res chain seq x y z
N MET A 1 32.57 16.24 -19.27
CA MET A 1 31.84 15.26 -18.45
C MET A 1 31.38 14.20 -19.41
N ASP A 2 31.92 12.98 -19.29
CA ASP A 2 31.79 11.97 -20.36
C ASP A 2 30.80 10.85 -20.02
N VAL A 3 30.46 10.69 -18.73
CA VAL A 3 29.45 9.74 -18.24
C VAL A 3 28.65 10.38 -17.09
N LEU A 4 27.33 10.18 -17.10
CA LEU A 4 26.42 10.53 -16.01
C LEU A 4 25.67 9.27 -15.55
N CYS A 5 25.87 8.90 -14.28
CA CYS A 5 25.10 7.84 -13.62
C CYS A 5 23.96 8.48 -12.83
N SER A 6 22.72 8.36 -13.32
CA SER A 6 21.54 8.98 -12.71
C SER A 6 20.54 7.92 -12.28
N ASP A 7 19.98 8.11 -11.10
CA ASP A 7 18.92 7.24 -10.59
C ASP A 7 17.60 7.48 -11.32
N LYS A 8 16.96 6.40 -11.76
CA LYS A 8 15.67 6.50 -12.43
C LYS A 8 14.59 7.08 -11.51
N THR A 9 14.48 6.54 -10.30
CA THR A 9 13.46 6.92 -9.32
C THR A 9 13.91 8.16 -8.57
N GLY A 10 13.15 9.26 -8.68
CA GLY A 10 13.48 10.52 -7.99
C GLY A 10 14.42 11.46 -8.75
N THR A 11 15.08 11.03 -9.84
CA THR A 11 15.75 11.94 -10.77
C THR A 11 15.08 11.96 -12.15
N LEU A 12 14.93 10.81 -12.81
CA LEU A 12 14.34 10.76 -14.16
C LEU A 12 12.81 10.72 -14.16
N THR A 13 12.20 10.30 -13.05
CA THR A 13 10.75 10.11 -12.92
C THR A 13 10.16 10.98 -11.81
N LEU A 14 8.90 11.37 -11.97
CA LEU A 14 8.20 12.29 -11.06
C LEU A 14 7.93 11.72 -9.66
N ASN A 15 8.14 10.41 -9.46
CA ASN A 15 7.76 9.70 -8.25
C ASN A 15 6.28 9.92 -7.86
N LYS A 16 5.41 10.07 -8.87
CA LYS A 16 3.95 10.16 -8.74
C LYS A 16 3.35 8.92 -9.39
N LEU A 17 3.21 7.88 -8.59
CA LEU A 17 2.75 6.58 -9.08
C LEU A 17 1.21 6.60 -9.21
N THR A 18 0.70 5.89 -10.21
CA THR A 18 -0.72 5.63 -10.41
C THR A 18 -0.91 4.16 -10.76
N VAL A 19 -2.07 3.62 -10.45
CA VAL A 19 -2.42 2.23 -10.74
C VAL A 19 -3.70 2.22 -11.56
N ASP A 20 -3.66 1.55 -12.70
CA ASP A 20 -4.88 1.23 -13.45
C ASP A 20 -5.59 0.05 -12.78
N LYS A 21 -6.80 0.31 -12.27
CA LYS A 21 -7.61 -0.72 -11.58
C LYS A 21 -8.00 -1.87 -12.50
N GLU A 22 -8.14 -1.63 -13.80
CA GLU A 22 -8.54 -2.67 -14.75
C GLU A 22 -7.45 -3.74 -14.90
N MET A 23 -6.19 -3.35 -14.73
CA MET A 23 -5.02 -4.24 -14.84
C MET A 23 -4.70 -5.05 -13.58
N ILE A 24 -5.48 -4.88 -12.49
CA ILE A 24 -5.25 -5.64 -11.25
C ILE A 24 -5.74 -7.09 -11.42
N GLU A 25 -4.83 -8.04 -11.22
CA GLU A 25 -5.13 -9.47 -11.14
C GLU A 25 -5.19 -9.94 -9.69
N VAL A 26 -6.20 -10.75 -9.34
CA VAL A 26 -6.42 -11.24 -7.97
C VAL A 26 -6.39 -12.76 -7.96
N PHE A 27 -5.50 -13.31 -7.13
CA PHE A 27 -5.26 -14.76 -7.07
C PHE A 27 -6.10 -15.47 -6.00
N ALA A 28 -6.60 -14.75 -4.99
CA ALA A 28 -7.39 -15.33 -3.91
C ALA A 28 -8.87 -15.42 -4.29
N LYS A 29 -9.46 -16.62 -4.16
CA LYS A 29 -10.90 -16.83 -4.40
C LYS A 29 -11.74 -15.99 -3.43
N GLY A 30 -12.80 -15.36 -3.95
CA GLY A 30 -13.71 -14.54 -3.14
C GLY A 30 -13.18 -13.15 -2.78
N VAL A 31 -12.00 -12.76 -3.27
CA VAL A 31 -11.43 -11.42 -3.09
C VAL A 31 -11.59 -10.65 -4.41
N GLY A 32 -12.27 -9.51 -4.35
CA GLY A 32 -12.39 -8.58 -5.50
C GLY A 32 -11.26 -7.55 -5.55
N LYS A 33 -11.12 -6.87 -6.70
CA LYS A 33 -10.10 -5.82 -6.92
C LYS A 33 -10.18 -4.69 -5.89
N ASP A 34 -11.39 -4.22 -5.59
CA ASP A 34 -11.61 -3.16 -4.58
C ASP A 34 -11.18 -3.59 -3.18
N LEU A 35 -11.40 -4.87 -2.82
CA LEU A 35 -10.98 -5.40 -1.54
C LEU A 35 -9.45 -5.48 -1.44
N VAL A 36 -8.76 -5.87 -2.52
CA VAL A 36 -7.28 -5.86 -2.57
C VAL A 36 -6.74 -4.43 -2.39
N VAL A 37 -7.35 -3.46 -3.07
CA VAL A 37 -6.97 -2.04 -2.94
C VAL A 37 -7.18 -1.56 -1.50
N LEU A 38 -8.31 -1.89 -0.87
CA LEU A 38 -8.58 -1.55 0.53
C LEU A 38 -7.57 -2.19 1.49
N MET A 39 -7.21 -3.47 1.27
CA MET A 39 -6.19 -4.16 2.06
C MET A 39 -4.80 -3.52 1.91
N ALA A 40 -4.44 -3.11 0.70
CA ALA A 40 -3.19 -2.42 0.44
C ALA A 40 -3.18 -1.02 1.09
N ALA A 41 -4.28 -0.28 1.04
CA ALA A 41 -4.44 1.00 1.71
C ALA A 41 -4.38 0.87 3.25
N ARG A 42 -4.94 -0.20 3.80
CA ARG A 42 -4.77 -0.56 5.22
C ARG A 42 -3.30 -0.74 5.59
N ALA A 43 -2.52 -1.42 4.75
CA ALA A 43 -1.08 -1.60 4.94
C ALA A 43 -0.22 -0.37 4.58
N SER A 44 -0.84 0.76 4.21
CA SER A 44 -0.16 2.02 3.85
C SER A 44 -0.18 3.01 5.03
N ARG A 45 0.77 3.95 5.08
CA ARG A 45 0.70 5.05 6.07
C ARG A 45 -0.41 6.03 5.68
N MET A 46 -1.00 6.69 6.67
CA MET A 46 -1.99 7.75 6.46
C MET A 46 -1.38 9.16 6.55
N VAL A 47 -0.19 9.28 7.14
CA VAL A 47 0.54 10.54 7.34
C VAL A 47 2.00 10.33 6.93
N ASN A 48 2.63 11.34 6.34
CA ASN A 48 3.99 11.27 5.78
C ASN A 48 4.16 10.07 4.83
N GLN A 49 3.23 9.99 3.89
CA GLN A 49 3.14 8.93 2.89
C GLN A 49 4.34 8.97 1.95
N ASP A 50 4.89 7.80 1.64
CA ASP A 50 5.74 7.66 0.48
C ASP A 50 4.90 7.69 -0.82
N ALA A 51 5.56 7.75 -1.98
CA ALA A 51 4.87 7.81 -3.26
C ALA A 51 3.96 6.60 -3.53
N ILE A 52 4.28 5.43 -2.98
CA ILE A 52 3.51 4.19 -3.14
C ILE A 52 2.28 4.22 -2.23
N ASP A 53 2.43 4.63 -0.98
CA ASP A 53 1.35 4.88 -0.02
C ASP A 53 0.34 5.86 -0.61
N CYS A 54 0.81 7.00 -1.15
CA CYS A 54 -0.05 8.00 -1.79
C CYS A 54 -0.84 7.37 -2.96
N ALA A 55 -0.15 6.68 -3.87
CA ALA A 55 -0.79 6.09 -5.05
C ALA A 55 -1.91 5.13 -4.67
N ILE A 56 -1.69 4.25 -3.70
CA ILE A 56 -2.68 3.26 -3.25
C ILE A 56 -3.84 3.94 -2.54
N VAL A 57 -3.58 4.88 -1.62
CA VAL A 57 -4.65 5.57 -0.88
C VAL A 57 -5.50 6.44 -1.81
N SER A 58 -4.91 7.04 -2.86
CA SER A 58 -5.64 7.78 -3.89
C SER A 58 -6.53 6.90 -4.78
N MET A 59 -6.43 5.57 -4.72
CA MET A 59 -7.35 4.67 -5.42
C MET A 59 -8.68 4.48 -4.68
N LEU A 60 -8.75 4.85 -3.40
CA LEU A 60 -9.99 4.84 -2.64
C LEU A 60 -10.83 6.07 -2.98
N ALA A 61 -12.15 5.95 -2.82
CA ALA A 61 -13.05 7.10 -2.98
C ALA A 61 -12.86 8.11 -1.83
N ASP A 62 -12.77 7.63 -0.59
CA ASP A 62 -12.37 8.41 0.58
C ASP A 62 -11.16 7.73 1.27
N PRO A 63 -10.02 8.44 1.44
CA PRO A 63 -8.87 7.95 2.21
C PRO A 63 -9.22 7.42 3.61
N LYS A 64 -10.29 7.93 4.25
CA LYS A 64 -10.74 7.47 5.57
C LYS A 64 -11.19 6.01 5.57
N GLU A 65 -11.63 5.47 4.44
CA GLU A 65 -11.99 4.06 4.30
C GLU A 65 -10.83 3.12 4.67
N ALA A 66 -9.59 3.57 4.46
CA ALA A 66 -8.39 2.80 4.82
C ALA A 66 -8.32 2.45 6.31
N ARG A 67 -9.03 3.17 7.19
CA ARG A 67 -9.10 2.92 8.64
C ARG A 67 -10.53 2.78 9.18
N ALA A 68 -11.54 2.81 8.30
CA ALA A 68 -12.93 2.69 8.72
C ALA A 68 -13.21 1.31 9.33
N GLY A 69 -13.88 1.29 10.48
CA GLY A 69 -14.39 0.08 11.12
C GLY A 69 -13.31 -0.87 11.66
N ILE A 70 -12.06 -0.42 11.78
CA ILE A 70 -10.96 -1.22 12.34
C ILE A 70 -10.27 -0.48 13.49
N LYS A 71 -9.76 -1.24 14.46
CA LYS A 71 -8.87 -0.74 15.50
C LYS A 71 -7.44 -1.16 15.18
N GLU A 72 -6.58 -0.20 14.89
CA GLU A 72 -5.15 -0.47 14.69
C GLU A 72 -4.52 -1.02 15.98
N VAL A 73 -3.73 -2.10 15.83
CA VAL A 73 -2.98 -2.72 16.94
C VAL A 73 -1.49 -2.46 16.76
N HIS A 74 -0.96 -2.68 15.56
CA HIS A 74 0.45 -2.50 15.28
C HIS A 74 0.69 -2.23 13.79
N PHE A 75 1.50 -1.24 13.48
CA PHE A 75 1.98 -0.95 12.13
C PHE A 75 3.46 -1.27 12.02
N LEU A 76 3.82 -2.17 11.10
CA LEU A 76 5.19 -2.50 10.74
C LEU A 76 5.63 -1.61 9.56
N PRO A 77 6.55 -0.65 9.77
CA PRO A 77 7.03 0.22 8.71
C PRO A 77 7.93 -0.53 7.72
N PHE A 78 8.14 0.08 6.55
CA PHE A 78 8.98 -0.48 5.49
C PHE A 78 10.42 -0.63 5.96
N ASN A 79 11.01 -1.78 5.67
CA ASN A 79 12.43 -2.07 5.87
C ASN A 79 13.04 -2.46 4.51
N PRO A 80 14.16 -1.86 4.06
CA PRO A 80 14.82 -2.23 2.80
C PRO A 80 15.27 -3.70 2.73
N THR A 81 15.47 -4.37 3.86
CA THR A 81 15.79 -5.81 3.90
C THR A 81 14.55 -6.67 3.63
N ASP A 82 13.45 -6.41 4.34
CA ASP A 82 12.23 -7.21 4.24
C ASP A 82 11.31 -6.77 3.10
N LYS A 83 11.53 -5.55 2.58
CA LYS A 83 10.80 -4.88 1.49
C LYS A 83 9.28 -4.83 1.66
N ARG A 84 8.78 -4.83 2.89
CA ARG A 84 7.33 -4.93 3.19
C ARG A 84 6.89 -3.98 4.30
N THR A 85 5.63 -3.59 4.25
CA THR A 85 4.88 -2.96 5.35
C THR A 85 3.72 -3.88 5.75
N ALA A 86 3.25 -3.74 6.99
CA ALA A 86 2.05 -4.46 7.42
C ALA A 86 1.26 -3.68 8.46
N LEU A 87 -0.06 -3.88 8.46
CA LEU A 87 -0.95 -3.42 9.53
C LEU A 87 -1.62 -4.64 10.18
N THR A 88 -1.47 -4.74 11.49
CA THR A 88 -2.26 -5.62 12.35
C THR A 88 -3.39 -4.82 12.98
N TYR A 89 -4.62 -5.30 12.85
CA TYR A 89 -5.82 -4.61 13.35
C TYR A 89 -6.87 -5.59 13.89
N ILE A 90 -7.78 -5.08 14.69
CA ILE A 90 -9.00 -5.79 15.13
C ILE A 90 -10.18 -5.25 14.32
N ASP A 91 -10.98 -6.13 13.74
CA ASP A 91 -12.19 -5.75 12.99
C ASP A 91 -13.39 -5.45 13.92
N GLY A 92 -14.50 -4.99 13.34
CA GLY A 92 -15.73 -4.71 14.09
C GLY A 92 -16.37 -5.94 14.76
N ALA A 93 -15.98 -7.15 14.38
CA ALA A 93 -16.42 -8.40 15.01
C ALA A 93 -15.48 -8.87 16.14
N GLY A 94 -14.41 -8.13 16.42
CA GLY A 94 -13.42 -8.45 17.44
C GLY A 94 -12.33 -9.43 16.99
N ASN A 95 -12.28 -9.79 15.71
CA ASN A 95 -11.26 -10.70 15.17
C ASN A 95 -9.99 -9.93 14.83
N MET A 96 -8.84 -10.53 15.13
CA MET A 96 -7.53 -9.98 14.78
C MET A 96 -7.14 -10.40 13.35
N HIS A 97 -6.70 -9.43 12.57
CA HIS A 97 -6.25 -9.61 11.19
C HIS A 97 -4.91 -8.92 10.96
N ARG A 98 -4.19 -9.37 9.94
CA ARG A 98 -2.99 -8.70 9.45
C ARG A 98 -3.00 -8.64 7.93
N VAL A 99 -2.72 -7.46 7.40
CA VAL A 99 -2.56 -7.22 5.96
C VAL A 99 -1.17 -6.66 5.69
N SER A 100 -0.61 -6.97 4.52
CA SER A 100 0.74 -6.55 4.15
C SER A 100 0.81 -6.19 2.67
N LYS A 101 1.72 -5.26 2.35
CA LYS A 101 2.15 -4.94 0.99
C LYS A 101 3.68 -4.89 0.94
N GLY A 102 4.25 -5.04 -0.25
CA GLY A 102 5.68 -4.91 -0.48
C GLY A 102 6.11 -5.53 -1.79
N ALA A 103 7.42 -5.77 -1.92
CA ALA A 103 7.97 -6.47 -3.08
C ALA A 103 7.33 -7.87 -3.23
N PRO A 104 7.05 -8.33 -4.46
CA PRO A 104 6.45 -9.63 -4.71
C PRO A 104 7.43 -10.80 -4.50
N GLU A 105 8.74 -10.57 -4.59
CA GLU A 105 9.80 -11.54 -4.26
C GLU A 105 10.07 -11.64 -2.76
#